data_AF-A0AAV5EJB8-F1
#
_entry.id   AF-A0AAV5EJB8-F1
#
_cell.length_a   1.000
_cell.length_b   1.000
_cell.length_c   1.000
_cell.angle_alpha   90.00
_cell.angle_beta   90.00
_cell.angle_gamma   90.00
#
_symmetry.space_group_name_H-M   'P 1'
#
loop_
_entity.id
_entity.type
_entity.pdbx_description
1 polymer ?
#
loop_
_entity_poly.entity_id
_entity_poly.type
_entity_poly.pdbx_seq_one_letter_code
_entity_poly.pdbx_strand_id
1 'polypeptide(L)'
;MESSYSKDKEEDNEKALIRPKSDKAKKGRDMRRSSEALTFELVSRHFCMPVNQAAKELNVGVTSLKLTCRKLGIPRWPHRKVKILQTLIDDVQELEKDTDEQVDGDRTRRVVEMLQQTKKLIEERPAMMLDKKTMQLRQACLREKSRRKKLMGHGAGDSSMEIGDEIQK
;
A
#
# COMPACT_ATOMS: atom_id res chain seq x y z
N MET A 1 -21.15 -3.57 -39.39
CA MET A 1 -20.97 -2.50 -38.40
C MET A 1 -19.90 -2.96 -37.42
N GLU A 2 -18.89 -2.11 -37.21
CA GLU A 2 -17.83 -2.26 -36.19
C GLU A 2 -18.36 -2.65 -34.80
N SER A 3 -17.65 -3.45 -33.96
CA SER A 3 -16.33 -3.20 -33.32
C SER A 3 -16.43 -2.08 -32.25
N SER A 4 -15.75 -2.08 -31.09
CA SER A 4 -14.51 -2.77 -30.70
C SER A 4 -14.34 -2.90 -29.17
N TYR A 5 -13.27 -3.62 -28.79
CA TYR A 5 -12.49 -3.52 -27.53
C TYR A 5 -13.14 -4.02 -26.22
N SER A 6 -12.39 -4.62 -25.27
CA SER A 6 -11.06 -5.24 -25.38
C SER A 6 -10.84 -6.30 -24.29
N LYS A 7 -9.74 -7.06 -24.36
CA LYS A 7 -9.56 -8.31 -23.60
C LYS A 7 -8.09 -8.70 -23.47
N ASP A 8 -7.54 -8.62 -22.26
CA ASP A 8 -6.21 -9.15 -21.94
C ASP A 8 -6.26 -10.05 -20.70
N LYS A 9 -6.30 -11.36 -20.97
CA LYS A 9 -5.74 -12.38 -20.08
C LYS A 9 -4.28 -12.54 -20.48
N GLU A 10 -3.40 -12.79 -19.52
CA GLU A 10 -2.21 -13.59 -19.80
C GLU A 10 -1.92 -14.53 -18.64
N GLU A 11 -1.59 -15.77 -19.01
CA GLU A 11 -1.41 -16.96 -18.18
C GLU A 11 -0.09 -17.60 -18.63
N ASP A 12 0.63 -18.27 -17.73
CA ASP A 12 1.97 -18.85 -17.99
C ASP A 12 2.05 -19.68 -19.28
N ASN A 13 3.15 -19.57 -20.06
CA ASN A 13 4.11 -20.68 -20.21
C ASN A 13 5.43 -20.32 -20.97
N GLU A 14 6.49 -21.00 -20.53
CA GLU A 14 7.84 -21.22 -21.10
C GLU A 14 7.98 -21.36 -22.64
N LYS A 15 8.99 -20.73 -23.29
CA LYS A 15 10.25 -21.39 -23.78
C LYS A 15 11.30 -20.51 -24.53
N ALA A 16 12.57 -20.78 -24.20
CA ALA A 16 13.80 -20.72 -25.02
C ALA A 16 14.15 -19.51 -25.93
N LEU A 17 15.17 -18.75 -25.52
CA LEU A 17 16.29 -18.36 -26.41
C LEU A 17 17.64 -18.45 -25.65
N ILE A 18 18.69 -18.89 -26.34
CA ILE A 18 20.02 -19.21 -25.79
C ILE A 18 21.08 -18.26 -26.37
N ARG A 19 21.91 -17.63 -25.50
CA ARG A 19 23.37 -17.32 -25.67
C ARG A 19 23.83 -16.16 -24.75
N PRO A 20 25.13 -16.03 -24.43
CA PRO A 20 26.09 -17.06 -24.06
C PRO A 20 26.79 -16.73 -22.70
N LYS A 21 27.78 -17.54 -22.32
CA LYS A 21 28.48 -17.49 -21.03
C LYS A 21 29.23 -16.18 -20.75
N SER A 22 29.28 -15.79 -19.47
CA SER A 22 30.42 -15.05 -18.91
C SER A 22 30.91 -15.76 -17.65
N ASP A 23 31.88 -16.66 -17.84
CA ASP A 23 32.58 -17.33 -16.74
C ASP A 23 33.47 -16.31 -16.00
N LYS A 24 32.98 -15.73 -14.91
CA LYS A 24 33.82 -15.09 -13.89
C LYS A 24 33.61 -15.75 -12.53
N ALA A 25 34.31 -16.87 -12.37
CA ALA A 25 34.53 -17.50 -11.09
C ALA A 25 35.28 -16.58 -10.10
N LYS A 26 35.15 -16.92 -8.81
CA LYS A 26 35.80 -16.28 -7.65
C LYS A 26 35.13 -14.93 -7.29
N LYS A 27 34.81 -14.67 -6.02
CA LYS A 27 35.46 -15.15 -4.80
C LYS A 27 34.44 -15.43 -3.70
N GLY A 28 34.55 -16.58 -3.06
CA GLY A 28 33.83 -16.82 -1.81
C GLY A 28 34.22 -15.75 -0.80
N ARG A 29 33.23 -15.02 -0.30
CA ARG A 29 33.32 -14.39 1.01
C ARG A 29 32.41 -15.20 1.91
N ASP A 30 33.01 -16.21 2.55
CA ASP A 30 32.51 -16.68 3.82
C ASP A 30 32.40 -15.43 4.70
N MET A 31 31.15 -14.99 4.90
CA MET A 31 30.83 -13.88 5.77
C MET A 31 30.11 -14.45 6.99
N ARG A 32 30.77 -15.37 7.70
CA ARG A 32 30.65 -15.59 9.15
C ARG A 32 30.99 -14.33 9.98
N ARG A 33 30.62 -13.12 9.52
CA ARG A 33 30.43 -11.99 10.42
C ARG A 33 29.14 -12.28 11.17
N SER A 34 29.30 -12.93 12.32
CA SER A 34 28.32 -13.14 13.39
C SER A 34 26.92 -12.67 13.02
N SER A 35 26.22 -13.44 12.18
CA SER A 35 24.81 -13.17 11.96
C SER A 35 24.13 -13.65 13.22
N GLU A 36 23.81 -12.71 14.10
CA GLU A 36 22.61 -12.83 14.92
C GLU A 36 21.52 -13.38 13.99
N ALA A 37 21.01 -14.55 14.32
CA ALA A 37 20.07 -15.23 13.45
C ALA A 37 18.83 -14.34 13.39
N LEU A 38 18.53 -13.76 12.21
CA LEU A 38 17.35 -12.90 12.05
C LEU A 38 16.11 -13.70 12.46
N THR A 39 15.61 -13.44 13.66
CA THR A 39 14.44 -14.12 14.20
C THR A 39 13.18 -13.57 13.53
N PHE A 40 12.11 -14.35 13.54
CA PHE A 40 10.81 -13.86 13.10
C PHE A 40 10.41 -12.59 13.85
N GLU A 41 10.62 -12.55 15.16
CA GLU A 41 10.29 -11.42 16.02
C GLU A 41 11.04 -10.14 15.61
N LEU A 42 12.36 -10.21 15.41
CA LEU A 42 13.16 -9.06 14.99
C LEU A 42 12.71 -8.53 13.61
N VAL A 43 12.42 -9.43 12.68
CA VAL A 43 11.94 -9.09 11.34
C VAL A 43 10.52 -8.50 11.38
N SER A 44 9.65 -9.01 12.26
CA SER A 44 8.24 -8.58 12.35
C SER A 44 8.06 -7.12 12.77
N ARG A 45 8.92 -6.63 13.68
CA ARG A 45 8.99 -5.23 14.10
C ARG A 45 9.21 -4.24 12.94
N HIS A 46 9.74 -4.72 11.81
CA HIS A 46 10.06 -3.91 10.63
C HIS A 46 9.03 -4.02 9.50
N PHE A 47 7.92 -4.74 9.68
CA PHE A 47 6.90 -4.90 8.64
C PHE A 47 6.14 -3.62 8.27
N CYS A 48 6.21 -2.60 9.12
CA CYS A 48 5.66 -1.26 8.88
C CYS A 48 6.42 -0.47 7.79
N MET A 49 7.64 -0.87 7.41
CA MET A 49 8.49 -0.13 6.47
C MET A 49 8.83 -0.95 5.19
N PRO A 50 9.28 -0.30 4.10
CA PRO A 50 9.71 -1.00 2.88
C PRO A 50 10.88 -1.97 3.13
N VAL A 51 10.94 -3.08 2.40
CA VAL A 51 12.02 -4.09 2.55
C VAL A 51 13.43 -3.51 2.39
N ASN A 52 13.59 -2.46 1.58
CA ASN A 52 14.87 -1.76 1.40
C ASN A 52 15.28 -0.92 2.62
N GLN A 53 14.31 -0.45 3.41
CA GLN A 53 14.55 0.30 4.64
C GLN A 53 14.76 -0.68 5.80
N ALA A 54 13.92 -1.71 5.92
CA ALA A 54 14.10 -2.78 6.90
C ALA A 54 15.47 -3.47 6.78
N ALA A 55 15.96 -3.69 5.55
CA ALA A 55 17.30 -4.24 5.34
C ALA A 55 18.43 -3.32 5.83
N LYS A 56 18.27 -2.00 5.70
CA LYS A 56 19.22 -1.02 6.25
C LYS A 56 19.20 -1.02 7.77
N GLU A 57 18.01 -0.98 8.37
CA GLU A 57 17.81 -0.96 9.83
C GLU A 57 18.34 -2.24 10.50
N LEU A 58 18.18 -3.39 9.84
CA LEU A 58 18.70 -4.68 10.27
C LEU A 58 20.17 -4.93 9.85
N ASN A 59 20.86 -3.92 9.28
CA ASN A 59 22.24 -3.99 8.78
C ASN A 59 22.55 -5.18 7.83
N VAL A 60 21.56 -5.67 7.08
CA VAL A 60 21.68 -6.83 6.18
C VAL A 60 21.44 -6.46 4.71
N GLY A 61 21.98 -7.28 3.79
CA GLY A 61 21.63 -7.15 2.37
C GLY A 61 20.15 -7.47 2.13
N VAL A 62 19.48 -6.68 1.27
CA VAL A 62 18.08 -6.91 0.86
C VAL A 62 17.84 -8.35 0.37
N THR A 63 18.81 -8.92 -0.35
CA THR A 63 18.79 -10.32 -0.80
C THR A 63 18.81 -11.29 0.38
N SER A 64 19.73 -11.10 1.35
CA SER A 64 19.80 -11.92 2.57
C SER A 64 18.50 -11.84 3.38
N LEU A 65 17.95 -10.63 3.59
CA LEU A 65 16.67 -10.45 4.28
C LEU A 65 15.54 -11.21 3.58
N LYS A 66 15.43 -11.11 2.24
CA LYS A 66 14.43 -11.84 1.45
C LYS A 66 14.60 -13.37 1.55
N LEU A 67 15.84 -13.88 1.52
CA LEU A 67 16.10 -15.32 1.68
C LEU A 67 15.70 -15.80 3.09
N THR A 68 16.06 -15.06 4.14
CA THR A 68 15.69 -15.44 5.50
C THR A 68 14.19 -15.32 5.74
N CYS A 69 13.52 -14.29 5.22
CA CYS A 69 12.06 -14.18 5.22
C CYS A 69 11.38 -15.41 4.62
N ARG A 70 11.86 -15.90 3.46
CA ARG A 70 11.31 -17.13 2.84
C ARG A 70 11.50 -18.36 3.74
N LYS A 71 12.65 -18.51 4.41
CA LYS A 71 12.88 -19.59 5.40
C LYS A 71 11.95 -19.49 6.61
N LEU A 72 11.60 -18.28 7.04
CA LEU A 72 10.67 -17.99 8.13
C LEU A 72 9.18 -18.08 7.73
N GLY A 73 8.85 -18.61 6.54
CA GLY A 73 7.47 -18.73 6.07
C GLY A 73 6.84 -17.42 5.55
N ILE A 74 7.66 -16.42 5.23
CA ILE A 74 7.25 -15.09 4.75
C ILE A 74 7.55 -14.97 3.24
N PRO A 75 6.65 -15.44 2.34
CA PRO A 75 6.93 -15.47 0.91
C PRO A 75 6.94 -14.08 0.24
N ARG A 76 6.20 -13.11 0.82
CA ARG A 76 6.09 -11.72 0.35
C ARG A 76 6.15 -10.77 1.54
N TRP A 77 6.87 -9.66 1.38
CA TRP A 77 7.02 -8.66 2.43
C TRP A 77 5.68 -7.93 2.71
N PRO A 78 5.16 -7.92 3.95
CA PRO A 78 3.79 -7.51 4.26
C PRO A 78 3.52 -6.00 4.20
N HIS A 79 4.56 -5.15 4.11
CA HIS A 79 4.46 -3.68 4.06
C HIS A 79 3.31 -3.13 3.19
N ARG A 80 3.06 -3.71 2.00
CA ARG A 80 1.98 -3.23 1.12
C ARG A 80 0.59 -3.38 1.77
N LYS A 81 0.37 -4.42 2.57
CA LYS A 81 -0.88 -4.65 3.32
C LYS A 81 -0.96 -3.73 4.55
N VAL A 82 0.14 -3.63 5.30
CA VAL A 82 0.24 -2.75 6.48
C VAL A 82 -0.01 -1.28 6.08
N LYS A 83 0.57 -0.82 4.97
CA LYS A 83 0.31 0.53 4.44
C LYS A 83 -1.15 0.74 4.02
N ILE A 84 -1.80 -0.25 3.41
CA ILE A 84 -3.23 -0.16 3.10
C ILE A 84 -4.05 0.03 4.38
N LEU A 85 -3.79 -0.78 5.42
CA LEU A 85 -4.51 -0.67 6.68
C LEU A 85 -4.28 0.66 7.38
N GLN A 86 -3.05 1.18 7.37
CA GLN A 86 -2.75 2.49 7.93
C GLN A 86 -3.54 3.59 7.21
N THR A 87 -3.47 3.64 5.87
CA THR A 87 -4.27 4.61 5.09
C THR A 87 -5.77 4.47 5.33
N LEU A 88 -6.30 3.27 5.60
CA LEU A 88 -7.73 3.11 5.92
C LEU A 88 -8.11 3.64 7.31
N ILE A 89 -7.22 3.52 8.30
CA ILE A 89 -7.43 4.12 9.62
C ILE A 89 -7.43 5.64 9.47
N ASP A 90 -6.42 6.18 8.78
CA ASP A 90 -6.27 7.62 8.55
C ASP A 90 -7.47 8.17 7.74
N ASP A 91 -7.88 7.48 6.67
CA ASP A 91 -9.07 7.82 5.85
C ASP A 91 -10.35 7.85 6.70
N VAL A 92 -10.60 6.83 7.53
CA VAL A 92 -11.83 6.74 8.34
C VAL A 92 -11.87 7.82 9.42
N GLN A 93 -10.73 8.15 10.04
CA GLN A 93 -10.61 9.24 11.03
C GLN A 93 -10.71 10.63 10.40
N GLU A 94 -10.39 10.79 9.12
CA GLU A 94 -10.62 12.02 8.36
C GLU A 94 -12.11 12.19 8.06
N LEU A 95 -12.80 11.11 7.65
CA LEU A 95 -14.25 11.13 7.37
C LEU A 95 -15.09 11.52 8.60
N GLU A 96 -14.71 11.08 9.80
CA GLU A 96 -15.40 11.37 11.07
C GLU A 96 -15.41 12.85 11.45
N LYS A 97 -14.35 13.59 11.10
CA LYS A 97 -14.20 15.02 11.45
C LYS A 97 -15.07 15.96 10.63
N ASP A 98 -15.57 15.50 9.48
CA ASP A 98 -16.48 16.26 8.61
C ASP A 98 -17.95 16.15 9.06
N THR A 99 -18.26 15.24 9.99
CA THR A 99 -19.62 15.00 10.50
C THR A 99 -19.80 15.63 11.88
N ASP A 100 -20.67 16.64 11.97
CA ASP A 100 -20.93 17.44 13.18
C ASP A 100 -21.67 16.66 14.30
N GLU A 101 -22.12 15.43 14.03
CA GLU A 101 -22.92 14.62 14.95
C GLU A 101 -22.08 13.56 15.68
N GLN A 102 -22.07 13.62 17.02
CA GLN A 102 -21.36 12.65 17.88
C GLN A 102 -21.87 11.19 17.80
N VAL A 103 -22.94 10.94 17.04
CA VAL A 103 -23.65 9.64 17.00
C VAL A 103 -22.87 8.56 16.23
N ASP A 104 -22.08 8.91 15.21
CA ASP A 104 -21.34 7.92 14.40
C ASP A 104 -19.94 7.58 14.97
N GLY A 105 -19.50 8.25 16.05
CA GLY A 105 -18.17 8.05 16.64
C GLY A 105 -17.92 6.63 17.18
N ASP A 106 -18.95 5.99 17.76
CA ASP A 106 -18.82 4.58 18.19
C ASP A 106 -18.69 3.62 16.99
N ARG A 107 -19.32 3.94 15.86
CA ARG A 107 -19.19 3.17 14.63
C ARG A 107 -17.79 3.33 14.02
N THR A 108 -17.29 4.55 13.94
CA THR A 108 -15.92 4.85 13.51
C THR A 108 -14.91 4.12 14.39
N ARG A 109 -15.04 4.22 15.71
CA ARG A 109 -14.19 3.53 16.68
C ARG A 109 -14.13 2.02 16.44
N ARG A 110 -15.28 1.35 16.27
CA ARG A 110 -15.34 -0.09 15.96
C ARG A 110 -14.65 -0.46 14.65
N VAL A 111 -14.77 0.39 13.61
CA VAL A 111 -14.10 0.17 12.31
C VAL A 111 -12.59 0.34 12.45
N VAL A 112 -12.11 1.36 13.15
CA VAL A 112 -10.68 1.59 13.43
C VAL A 112 -10.09 0.43 14.23
N GLU A 113 -10.78 -0.05 15.27
CA GLU A 113 -10.36 -1.21 16.07
C GLU A 113 -10.23 -2.48 15.22
N MET A 114 -11.21 -2.79 14.37
CA MET A 114 -11.15 -3.92 13.43
C MET A 114 -9.94 -3.81 12.47
N LEU A 115 -9.62 -2.62 11.98
CA LEU A 115 -8.45 -2.38 11.11
C LEU A 115 -7.13 -2.56 11.87
N GLN A 116 -7.05 -2.12 13.12
CA GLN A 116 -5.89 -2.32 14.00
C GLN A 116 -5.67 -3.80 14.34
N GLN A 117 -6.75 -4.55 14.65
CA GLN A 117 -6.68 -6.01 14.84
C GLN A 117 -6.18 -6.71 13.57
N THR A 118 -6.69 -6.31 12.39
CA THR A 118 -6.22 -6.84 11.10
C THR A 118 -4.75 -6.53 10.84
N LYS A 119 -4.25 -5.36 11.27
CA LYS A 119 -2.84 -4.97 11.16
C LYS A 119 -1.96 -5.88 12.03
N LYS A 120 -2.34 -6.07 13.30
CA LYS A 120 -1.64 -6.97 14.23
C LYS A 120 -1.58 -8.42 13.71
N LEU A 121 -2.68 -8.93 13.15
CA LEU A 121 -2.71 -10.27 12.54
C LEU A 121 -1.77 -10.43 11.35
N ILE A 122 -1.51 -9.36 10.59
CA ILE A 122 -0.54 -9.36 9.49
C ILE A 122 0.90 -9.24 10.00
N GLU A 123 1.09 -8.59 11.15
CA GLU A 123 2.38 -8.53 11.84
C GLU A 123 2.77 -9.90 12.42
N GLU A 124 1.80 -10.63 12.99
CA GLU A 124 1.98 -12.00 13.49
C GLU A 124 2.01 -13.06 12.37
N ARG A 125 1.23 -12.89 11.29
CA ARG A 125 1.08 -13.87 10.20
C ARG A 125 1.13 -13.19 8.82
N PRO A 126 2.31 -12.76 8.34
CA PRO A 126 2.43 -11.95 7.12
C PRO A 126 1.99 -12.63 5.81
N ALA A 127 1.86 -13.97 5.82
CA ALA A 127 1.27 -14.75 4.74
C ALA A 127 -0.26 -14.57 4.60
N MET A 128 -0.98 -14.17 5.66
CA MET A 128 -2.43 -14.02 5.69
C MET A 128 -2.94 -13.03 4.62
N MET A 129 -4.05 -13.33 3.95
CA MET A 129 -4.68 -12.37 3.02
C MET A 129 -5.38 -11.23 3.76
N LEU A 130 -5.56 -10.08 3.10
CA LEU A 130 -6.36 -8.99 3.63
C LEU A 130 -7.84 -9.39 3.55
N ASP A 131 -8.64 -9.07 4.58
CA ASP A 131 -10.05 -9.46 4.60
C ASP A 131 -10.88 -8.75 3.51
N LYS A 132 -11.95 -9.43 3.06
CA LYS A 132 -12.88 -8.91 2.06
C LYS A 132 -13.56 -7.62 2.52
N LYS A 133 -13.90 -7.49 3.81
CA LYS A 133 -14.52 -6.27 4.37
C LYS A 133 -13.55 -5.10 4.32
N THR A 134 -12.28 -5.31 4.66
CA THR A 134 -11.21 -4.31 4.52
C THR A 134 -11.06 -3.83 3.08
N MET A 135 -11.09 -4.76 2.11
CA MET A 135 -11.03 -4.43 0.68
C MET A 135 -12.26 -3.65 0.19
N GLN A 136 -13.46 -3.95 0.71
CA GLN A 136 -14.68 -3.21 0.42
C GLN A 136 -14.65 -1.80 1.01
N LEU A 137 -14.25 -1.67 2.29
CA LEU A 137 -14.09 -0.38 2.97
C LEU A 137 -13.13 0.53 2.18
N ARG A 138 -12.00 -0.02 1.71
CA ARG A 138 -11.08 0.74 0.85
C ARG A 138 -11.73 1.30 -0.41
N GLN A 139 -12.62 0.54 -1.06
CA GLN A 139 -13.32 1.04 -2.23
C GLN A 139 -14.34 2.13 -1.85
N ALA A 140 -15.00 2.02 -0.70
CA ALA A 140 -15.90 3.06 -0.21
C ALA A 140 -15.15 4.36 0.08
N CYS A 141 -14.06 4.33 0.86
CA CYS A 141 -13.22 5.49 1.16
C CYS A 141 -12.68 6.16 -0.13
N LEU A 142 -12.19 5.38 -1.10
CA LEU A 142 -11.69 5.93 -2.38
C LEU A 142 -12.80 6.59 -3.22
N ARG A 143 -14.00 5.98 -3.29
CA ARG A 143 -15.16 6.57 -4.00
C ARG A 143 -15.58 7.88 -3.34
N GLU A 144 -15.62 7.89 -2.02
CA GLU A 144 -16.06 9.04 -1.23
C GLU A 144 -15.06 10.21 -1.27
N LYS A 145 -13.75 9.94 -1.16
CA LYS A 145 -12.70 10.95 -1.41
C LYS A 145 -12.76 11.50 -2.84
N SER A 146 -13.03 10.65 -3.82
CA SER A 146 -13.21 11.09 -5.21
C SER A 146 -14.47 11.94 -5.41
N ARG A 147 -15.56 11.65 -4.67
CA ARG A 147 -16.78 12.45 -4.66
C ARG A 147 -16.53 13.84 -4.07
N ARG A 148 -15.91 13.93 -2.88
CA ARG A 148 -15.50 15.22 -2.26
C ARG A 148 -14.66 16.06 -3.21
N LYS A 149 -13.60 15.47 -3.81
CA LYS A 149 -12.72 16.21 -4.73
C LYS A 149 -13.45 16.80 -5.94
N LYS A 150 -14.48 16.12 -6.46
CA LYS A 150 -15.34 16.68 -7.52
C LYS A 150 -16.21 17.82 -7.01
N LEU A 151 -16.78 17.70 -5.81
CA LEU A 151 -17.63 18.72 -5.20
C LEU A 151 -16.85 20.02 -4.93
N MET A 152 -15.65 19.91 -4.37
CA MET A 152 -14.77 21.06 -4.07
C MET A 152 -14.13 21.67 -5.33
N GLY A 153 -14.06 20.91 -6.43
CA GLY A 153 -13.40 21.33 -7.68
C GLY A 153 -14.25 22.21 -8.61
N HIS A 154 -15.51 22.51 -8.28
CA HIS A 154 -16.43 23.33 -9.09
C HIS A 154 -16.67 24.75 -8.51
N GLY A 155 -15.85 25.19 -7.55
CA GLY A 155 -16.05 26.44 -6.79
C GLY A 155 -15.07 27.59 -7.08
N ALA A 156 -14.36 27.58 -8.21
CA ALA A 156 -13.38 28.62 -8.54
C ALA A 156 -13.44 29.00 -10.04
N GLY A 157 -13.97 30.19 -10.32
CA GLY A 157 -14.37 30.68 -11.65
C GLY A 157 -15.90 30.72 -11.75
N ASP A 158 -16.57 31.88 -11.86
CA ASP A 158 -16.10 33.21 -12.24
C ASP A 158 -16.74 34.29 -11.34
N SER A 159 -15.95 35.31 -10.98
CA SER A 159 -16.41 36.55 -10.35
C SER A 159 -15.40 37.65 -10.66
N SER A 160 -15.23 37.93 -11.96
CA SER A 160 -14.68 39.22 -12.38
C SER A 160 -15.82 40.18 -12.70
N MET A 161 -15.96 41.22 -11.89
CA MET A 161 -16.58 42.46 -12.35
C MET A 161 -15.77 43.01 -13.53
N GLU A 162 -16.44 43.64 -14.50
CA GLU A 162 -16.02 44.96 -14.99
C GLU A 162 -17.26 45.84 -15.24
N ILE A 163 -17.07 47.15 -15.15
CA ILE A 163 -18.13 48.17 -15.05
C ILE A 163 -17.99 49.13 -16.23
N GLY A 164 -19.08 49.31 -16.98
CA GLY A 164 -19.36 50.53 -17.76
C GLY A 164 -18.60 50.72 -19.07
N ASP A 165 -19.34 50.96 -20.15
CA ASP A 165 -19.44 52.32 -20.72
C ASP A 165 -20.59 52.38 -21.73
N GLU A 166 -21.62 53.19 -21.44
CA GLU A 166 -22.71 53.50 -22.39
C GLU A 166 -22.90 55.01 -22.45
N ILE A 167 -22.17 55.64 -23.38
CA ILE A 167 -22.41 57.03 -23.81
C ILE A 167 -22.53 57.03 -25.33
N GLN A 168 -23.76 57.18 -25.84
CA GLN A 168 -23.98 57.83 -27.12
C GLN A 168 -25.42 58.32 -27.30
N LYS A 169 -25.62 59.64 -27.11
CA LYS A 169 -26.53 60.49 -27.88
C LYS A 169 -26.12 61.94 -27.77
#